data_AF-A8S903-F1
#
_entry.id   AF-A8S903-F1
#
_cell.length_a   1.000
_cell.length_b   1.000
_cell.length_c   1.000
_cell.angle_alpha   90.00
_cell.angle_beta   90.00
_cell.angle_gamma   90.00
#
_symmetry.space_group_name_H-M   'P 1'
#
loop_
_entity.id
_entity.type
_entity.pdbx_description
1 polymer ?
#
loop_
_entity_poly.entity_id
_entity_poly.type
_entity_poly.pdbx_seq_one_letter_code
_entity_poly.pdbx_strand_id
1 'polypeptide(L)'
;MLYPEQNEARLKLSLDGTWAFALGSCVEDQFNPAKPLPDAQPIAVPASYNDQNDQTTALRRHYGWAWYQRKVTLPTFCAGQRVVLRFGSVTHTANVWLNGQLIAQHKGGFTPFEADVTALLHPGETVLLTVA
;
A
#
# COMPACT_ATOMS: atom_id res chain seq x y z
N MET A 1 -2.58 -0.45 20.03
CA MET A 1 -3.01 -0.72 18.63
C MET A 1 -3.48 -2.17 18.57
N LEU A 2 -4.78 -2.43 18.44
CA LEU A 2 -5.31 -3.80 18.42
C LEU A 2 -5.01 -4.49 17.08
N TYR A 3 -4.91 -5.81 17.08
CA TYR A 3 -4.73 -6.57 15.84
C TYR A 3 -6.10 -6.79 15.15
N PRO A 4 -6.19 -6.78 13.80
CA PRO A 4 -7.45 -7.00 13.11
C PRO A 4 -7.98 -8.42 13.30
N GLU A 5 -9.23 -8.51 13.74
CA GLU A 5 -9.99 -9.75 13.93
C GLU A 5 -11.18 -9.81 12.98
N GLN A 6 -11.69 -11.03 12.77
CA GLN A 6 -12.91 -11.28 11.99
C GLN A 6 -13.92 -12.01 12.88
N ASN A 7 -15.14 -11.49 12.91
CA ASN A 7 -16.26 -12.02 13.68
C ASN A 7 -17.58 -11.45 13.10
N GLU A 8 -18.70 -11.63 13.79
CA GLU A 8 -20.02 -11.16 13.37
C GLU A 8 -20.12 -9.63 13.17
N ALA A 9 -19.20 -8.85 13.75
CA ALA A 9 -19.18 -7.40 13.67
C ALA A 9 -18.03 -6.83 12.82
N ARG A 10 -17.04 -7.66 12.44
CA ARG A 10 -15.81 -7.21 11.78
C ARG A 10 -15.47 -8.09 10.60
N LEU A 11 -15.32 -7.47 9.43
CA LEU A 11 -14.75 -8.09 8.25
C LEU A 11 -13.24 -7.82 8.22
N LYS A 12 -12.45 -8.85 7.88
CA LYS A 12 -11.02 -8.74 7.61
C LYS A 12 -10.73 -9.15 6.17
N LEU A 13 -10.18 -8.22 5.39
CA LEU A 13 -9.76 -8.48 4.02
C LEU A 13 -8.23 -8.38 3.93
N SER A 14 -7.59 -9.39 3.35
CA SER A 14 -6.18 -9.30 3.00
C SER A 14 -6.01 -8.50 1.72
N LEU A 15 -5.06 -7.56 1.73
CA LEU A 15 -4.55 -6.84 0.57
C LEU A 15 -3.13 -7.33 0.22
N ASP A 16 -2.82 -8.58 0.54
CA ASP A 16 -1.59 -9.22 0.09
C ASP A 16 -1.73 -9.62 -1.40
N GLY A 17 -0.65 -10.13 -1.98
CA GLY A 17 -0.59 -10.60 -3.36
C GLY A 17 0.46 -9.85 -4.19
N THR A 18 0.31 -9.90 -5.51
CA THR A 18 1.25 -9.26 -6.44
C THR A 18 0.78 -7.85 -6.78
N TRP A 19 1.61 -6.86 -6.44
CA TRP A 19 1.36 -5.44 -6.67
C TRP A 19 2.19 -4.94 -7.87
N ALA A 20 1.81 -3.79 -8.42
CA ALA A 20 2.66 -3.06 -9.35
C ALA A 20 3.76 -2.34 -8.57
N PHE A 21 4.99 -2.37 -9.09
CA PHE A 21 6.16 -1.83 -8.40
C PHE A 21 7.07 -1.07 -9.36
N ALA A 22 7.61 0.05 -8.90
CA ALA A 22 8.62 0.81 -9.62
C ALA A 22 9.70 1.32 -8.66
N LEU A 23 10.96 1.27 -9.09
CA LEU A 23 12.04 1.93 -8.37
C LEU A 23 11.93 3.44 -8.56
N GLY A 24 12.02 4.18 -7.45
CA GLY A 24 12.17 5.62 -7.45
C GLY A 24 13.64 6.03 -7.34
N SER A 25 13.86 7.19 -6.72
CA SER A 25 15.17 7.79 -6.47
C SER A 25 15.16 8.40 -5.07
N CYS A 26 16.04 9.36 -4.79
CA CYS A 26 15.99 10.11 -3.53
C CYS A 26 14.90 11.21 -3.52
N VAL A 27 14.17 11.39 -4.62
CA VAL A 27 13.07 12.38 -4.73
C VAL A 27 11.77 11.74 -4.23
N GLU A 28 11.21 12.31 -3.15
CA GLU A 28 10.03 11.78 -2.45
C GLU A 28 8.73 11.88 -3.27
N ASP A 29 8.62 12.88 -4.15
CA ASP A 29 7.46 13.17 -4.99
C ASP A 29 7.69 12.84 -6.47
N GLN A 30 8.63 11.93 -6.76
CA GLN A 30 9.04 11.58 -8.13
C GLN A 30 7.86 11.13 -9.01
N PHE A 31 6.92 10.36 -8.44
CA PHE A 31 5.76 9.86 -9.17
C PHE A 31 4.47 10.45 -8.61
N ASN A 32 3.50 10.69 -9.50
CA ASN A 32 2.18 11.15 -9.10
C ASN A 32 1.37 9.97 -8.54
N PRO A 33 0.98 9.98 -7.24
CA PRO A 33 0.31 8.86 -6.60
C PRO A 33 -1.11 8.60 -7.11
N ALA A 34 -1.71 9.54 -7.85
CA ALA A 34 -3.02 9.38 -8.48
C ALA A 34 -2.97 8.70 -9.85
N LYS A 35 -1.79 8.46 -10.41
CA LYS A 35 -1.60 7.85 -11.74
C LYS A 35 -0.94 6.47 -11.64
N PRO A 36 -1.17 5.58 -12.62
CA PRO A 36 -0.44 4.32 -12.70
C PRO A 36 1.07 4.54 -12.72
N LEU A 37 1.82 3.68 -12.02
CA LEU A 37 3.29 3.71 -12.03
C LEU A 37 3.82 3.46 -13.46
N PRO A 38 4.81 4.25 -13.94
CA PRO A 38 5.47 3.99 -15.21
C PRO A 38 6.37 2.75 -15.10
N ASP A 39 6.47 1.98 -16.19
CA ASP A 39 7.35 0.81 -16.31
C ASP A 39 7.28 -0.17 -15.13
N ALA A 40 6.07 -0.33 -14.57
CA ALA A 40 5.86 -1.12 -13.38
C ALA A 40 6.12 -2.62 -13.64
N GLN A 41 6.78 -3.26 -12.69
CA GLN A 41 7.00 -4.71 -12.65
C GLN A 41 6.16 -5.34 -11.53
N PRO A 42 5.79 -6.63 -11.63
CA PRO A 42 5.12 -7.32 -10.55
C PRO A 42 6.05 -7.50 -9.34
N ILE A 43 5.55 -7.26 -8.12
CA ILE A 43 6.25 -7.56 -6.86
C ILE A 43 5.30 -8.26 -5.89
N ALA A 44 5.76 -9.28 -5.18
CA ALA A 44 4.99 -9.96 -4.15
C ALA A 44 5.02 -9.18 -2.83
N VAL A 45 3.84 -9.01 -2.22
CA VAL A 45 3.62 -8.42 -0.90
C VAL A 45 2.81 -9.43 -0.07
N PRO A 46 3.23 -9.78 1.17
CA PRO A 46 4.37 -9.24 1.90
C PRO A 46 5.68 -9.98 1.61
N ALA A 47 6.73 -9.24 1.26
CA ALA A 47 8.12 -9.68 1.22
C ALA A 47 9.03 -8.47 0.99
N SER A 48 10.33 -8.59 1.29
CA SER A 48 11.32 -7.62 0.82
C SER A 48 11.39 -7.64 -0.71
N TYR A 49 11.54 -6.48 -1.35
CA TYR A 49 11.65 -6.41 -2.82
C TYR A 49 13.04 -6.81 -3.33
N ASN A 50 14.07 -6.77 -2.47
CA ASN A 50 15.48 -6.84 -2.86
C ASN A 50 15.87 -8.07 -3.69
N ASP A 51 15.23 -9.22 -3.42
CA ASP A 51 15.60 -10.52 -3.99
C ASP A 51 14.49 -11.10 -4.90
N GLN A 52 13.58 -10.25 -5.38
CA GLN A 52 12.45 -10.68 -6.21
C GLN A 52 12.68 -10.53 -7.73
N ASN A 53 13.74 -9.83 -8.14
CA ASN A 53 14.11 -9.73 -9.55
C ASN A 53 15.64 -9.68 -9.71
N ASP A 54 16.21 -10.76 -10.24
CA ASP A 54 17.64 -10.93 -10.48
C ASP A 54 18.07 -10.62 -11.93
N GLN A 55 17.18 -10.08 -12.77
CA GLN A 55 17.56 -9.64 -14.13
C GLN A 55 18.67 -8.58 -14.09
N THR A 56 18.69 -7.77 -13.03
CA THR A 56 19.78 -6.84 -12.70
C THR A 56 19.95 -6.78 -11.18
N THR A 57 21.06 -6.21 -10.68
CA THR A 57 21.22 -5.98 -9.24
C THR A 57 20.49 -4.75 -8.71
N ALA A 58 19.65 -4.09 -9.52
CA ALA A 58 19.04 -2.80 -9.18
C ALA A 58 18.16 -2.88 -7.95
N LEU A 59 17.29 -3.89 -7.83
CA LEU A 59 16.44 -4.08 -6.64
C LEU A 59 17.28 -4.42 -5.41
N ARG A 60 18.22 -5.36 -5.54
CA ARG A 60 19.08 -5.80 -4.44
C ARG A 60 19.86 -4.65 -3.81
N ARG A 61 20.37 -3.74 -4.65
CA ARG A 61 21.31 -2.67 -4.26
C ARG A 61 20.68 -1.28 -4.33
N HIS A 62 19.36 -1.20 -4.35
CA HIS A 62 18.65 0.08 -4.49
C HIS A 62 18.93 1.03 -3.32
N TYR A 63 18.93 2.33 -3.62
CA TYR A 63 19.03 3.40 -2.63
C TYR A 63 18.01 4.49 -2.93
N GLY A 64 17.12 4.77 -1.97
CA GLY A 64 16.05 5.75 -2.08
C GLY A 64 14.66 5.12 -1.99
N TRP A 65 13.68 5.78 -2.59
CA TRP A 65 12.28 5.40 -2.56
C TRP A 65 11.97 4.27 -3.52
N ALA A 66 11.01 3.43 -3.16
CA ALA A 66 10.45 2.39 -4.00
C ALA A 66 8.93 2.47 -3.90
N TRP A 67 8.25 2.37 -5.03
CA TRP A 67 6.83 2.67 -5.12
C TRP A 67 6.04 1.39 -5.38
N TYR A 68 4.98 1.18 -4.61
CA TYR A 68 4.04 0.08 -4.72
C TYR A 68 2.66 0.63 -5.06
N GLN A 69 1.92 -0.10 -5.89
CA GLN A 69 0.58 0.30 -6.26
C GLN A 69 -0.34 -0.90 -6.49
N ARG A 70 -1.59 -0.77 -6.04
CA ARG A 70 -2.67 -1.71 -6.38
C ARG A 70 -4.02 -1.02 -6.42
N LYS A 71 -4.96 -1.63 -7.12
CA LYS A 71 -6.37 -1.27 -6.99
C LYS A 71 -7.00 -2.02 -5.81
N VAL A 72 -7.87 -1.34 -5.08
CA VAL A 72 -8.63 -1.90 -3.96
C VAL A 72 -10.10 -1.62 -4.19
N THR A 73 -10.93 -2.65 -4.12
CA THR A 73 -12.38 -2.53 -4.27
C THR A 73 -13.04 -2.91 -2.95
N LEU A 74 -13.87 -2.02 -2.41
CA LEU A 74 -14.65 -2.34 -1.21
C LEU A 74 -15.92 -3.08 -1.62
N PRO A 75 -16.22 -4.28 -1.10
CA PRO A 75 -17.44 -4.99 -1.43
C PRO A 75 -18.69 -4.17 -1.03
N THR A 76 -19.72 -4.18 -1.88
CA THR A 76 -20.96 -3.39 -1.69
C THR A 76 -21.68 -3.70 -0.37
N PHE A 77 -21.58 -4.94 0.13
CA PHE A 77 -22.19 -5.35 1.39
C PHE A 77 -21.50 -4.77 2.64
N CYS A 78 -20.39 -4.03 2.49
CA CYS A 78 -19.73 -3.32 3.60
C CYS A 78 -20.37 -1.95 3.90
N ALA A 79 -21.60 -1.69 3.43
CA ALA A 79 -22.29 -0.43 3.65
C ALA A 79 -22.50 -0.10 5.14
N GLY A 80 -22.33 1.17 5.49
CA GLY A 80 -22.48 1.68 6.86
C GLY A 80 -21.38 1.23 7.83
N GLN A 81 -20.33 0.56 7.37
CA GLN A 81 -19.21 0.13 8.20
C GLN A 81 -18.08 1.17 8.21
N ARG A 82 -17.37 1.24 9.34
CA ARG A 82 -16.09 1.95 9.43
C ARG A 82 -15.01 1.13 8.73
N VAL A 83 -14.27 1.74 7.82
CA VAL A 83 -13.23 1.10 7.02
C VAL A 83 -11.86 1.61 7.44
N VAL A 84 -10.97 0.69 7.83
CA VAL A 84 -9.60 1.01 8.26
C VAL A 84 -8.61 0.27 7.37
N LEU A 85 -7.67 1.01 6.79
CA LEU A 85 -6.50 0.45 6.12
C LEU A 85 -5.38 0.29 7.15
N ARG A 86 -4.77 -0.88 7.23
CA ARG A 86 -3.69 -1.16 8.16
C ARG A 86 -2.51 -1.80 7.44
N PHE A 87 -1.31 -1.32 7.77
CA PHE A 87 -0.05 -1.97 7.41
C PHE A 87 0.55 -2.62 8.65
N GLY A 88 0.99 -3.87 8.52
CA GLY A 88 1.74 -4.56 9.58
C GLY A 88 3.09 -3.89 9.82
N SER A 89 3.78 -3.53 8.74
CA SER A 89 4.98 -2.72 8.71
C SER A 89 5.24 -2.24 7.28
N VAL A 90 5.91 -1.10 7.14
CA VAL A 90 6.54 -0.66 5.89
C VAL A 90 7.94 -0.15 6.25
N THR A 91 8.96 -0.72 5.62
CA THR A 91 10.35 -0.55 6.06
C THR A 91 11.11 0.39 5.13
N HIS A 92 11.59 1.56 5.56
CA HIS A 92 11.65 2.11 6.95
C HIS A 92 10.74 3.32 7.22
N THR A 93 10.46 4.11 6.19
CA THR A 93 9.59 5.29 6.21
C THR A 93 8.58 5.10 5.10
N ALA A 94 7.32 5.47 5.34
CA ALA A 94 6.23 5.25 4.41
C ALA A 94 5.38 6.51 4.24
N ASN A 95 4.97 6.75 3.00
CA ASN A 95 3.87 7.62 2.64
C ASN A 95 2.81 6.79 1.90
N VAL A 96 1.54 6.98 2.26
CA VAL A 96 0.43 6.20 1.70
C VAL A 96 -0.63 7.14 1.16
N TRP A 97 -1.06 6.89 -0.07
CA TRP A 97 -2.09 7.65 -0.76
C TRP A 97 -3.24 6.76 -1.22
N LEU A 98 -4.46 7.32 -1.19
CA LEU A 98 -5.66 6.73 -1.77
C LEU A 98 -6.22 7.70 -2.82
N ASN A 99 -6.32 7.27 -4.07
CA ASN A 99 -6.67 8.14 -5.22
C ASN A 99 -5.84 9.45 -5.28
N GLY A 100 -4.58 9.40 -4.82
CA GLY A 100 -3.68 10.55 -4.76
C GLY A 100 -3.79 11.43 -3.52
N GLN A 101 -4.77 11.21 -2.64
CA GLN A 101 -4.84 11.91 -1.35
C GLN A 101 -3.97 11.19 -0.32
N LEU A 102 -3.07 11.92 0.35
CA LEU A 102 -2.23 11.38 1.42
C LEU A 102 -3.12 11.00 2.62
N ILE A 103 -3.06 9.73 3.03
CA ILE A 103 -3.87 9.18 4.12
C ILE A 103 -3.05 8.74 5.34
N ALA A 104 -1.75 8.47 5.16
CA ALA A 104 -0.86 8.12 6.27
C ALA A 104 0.60 8.43 5.94
N GLN A 105 1.34 8.76 7.00
CA GLN A 105 2.80 8.78 7.00
C GLN A 105 3.30 8.00 8.22
N HIS A 106 4.39 7.26 8.08
CA HIS A 106 4.96 6.49 9.17
C HIS A 106 6.48 6.44 9.09
N LYS A 107 7.15 6.61 10.24
CA LYS A 107 8.59 6.39 10.39
C LYS A 107 8.81 5.30 11.42
N GLY A 108 9.45 4.20 11.00
CA GLY A 108 9.67 3.02 11.82
C GLY A 108 9.41 1.76 10.99
N GLY A 109 10.43 0.93 10.80
CA GLY A 109 10.36 -0.16 9.82
C GLY A 109 9.66 -1.43 10.29
N PHE A 110 9.28 -1.52 11.57
CA PHE A 110 8.93 -2.78 12.22
C PHE A 110 7.68 -2.69 13.11
N THR A 111 6.99 -1.56 13.08
CA THR A 111 5.76 -1.33 13.86
C THR A 111 4.60 -1.01 12.95
N PRO A 112 3.37 -1.45 13.31
CA PRO A 112 2.19 -1.21 12.49
C PRO A 112 1.73 0.25 12.54
N PHE A 113 0.95 0.64 11.53
CA PHE A 113 0.20 1.89 11.48
C PHE A 113 -1.11 1.71 10.69
N GLU A 114 -2.04 2.64 10.85
CA GLU A 114 -3.38 2.55 10.27
C GLU A 114 -3.91 3.92 9.83
N ALA A 115 -4.86 3.90 8.89
CA ALA A 115 -5.60 5.08 8.44
C ALA A 115 -7.10 4.74 8.37
N ASP A 116 -7.93 5.61 8.92
CA ASP A 116 -9.39 5.54 8.71
C ASP A 116 -9.71 6.09 7.32
N VAL A 117 -10.26 5.25 6.46
CA VAL A 117 -10.55 5.57 5.05
C VAL A 117 -12.04 5.55 4.75
N THR A 118 -12.89 5.53 5.79
CA THR A 118 -14.36 5.44 5.66
C THR A 118 -14.93 6.53 4.75
N ALA A 119 -14.36 7.74 4.79
CA ALA A 119 -14.80 8.88 3.98
C ALA A 119 -14.25 8.87 2.54
N LEU A 120 -13.32 7.97 2.22
CA LEU A 120 -12.56 7.98 0.95
C LEU A 120 -12.76 6.70 0.12
N LEU A 121 -13.31 5.63 0.71
CA LEU A 121 -13.54 4.36 0.06
C LEU A 121 -14.96 3.88 0.36
N HIS A 122 -15.87 4.10 -0.60
CA HIS A 122 -17.27 3.72 -0.43
C HIS A 122 -17.56 2.31 -1.00
N PRO A 123 -18.63 1.65 -0.52
CA PRO A 123 -18.97 0.30 -0.98
C PRO A 123 -19.23 0.25 -2.50
N GLY A 124 -18.61 -0.70 -3.18
CA GLY A 124 -18.66 -0.88 -4.63
C GLY A 124 -17.61 -0.05 -5.39
N GLU A 125 -16.95 0.90 -4.75
CA GLU A 125 -15.92 1.71 -5.41
C GLU A 125 -14.58 0.99 -5.49
N THR A 126 -13.85 1.31 -6.55
CA THR A 126 -12.45 0.90 -6.72
C THR A 126 -11.56 2.12 -6.65
N VAL A 127 -10.58 2.07 -5.75
CA VAL A 127 -9.61 3.14 -5.53
C VAL A 127 -8.19 2.67 -5.85
N LEU A 128 -7.32 3.62 -6.17
CA LEU A 128 -5.90 3.39 -6.37
C LEU A 128 -5.17 3.61 -5.06
N LEU A 129 -4.56 2.55 -4.53
CA LEU A 129 -3.70 2.60 -3.35
C LEU A 129 -2.24 2.69 -3.82
N THR A 130 -1.55 3.75 -3.42
CA THR A 130 -0.12 3.96 -3.70
C THR A 130 0.64 4.05 -2.37
N VAL A 131 1.78 3.37 -2.29
CA VAL A 131 2.69 3.37 -1.12
C VAL A 131 4.10 3.65 -1.61
N ALA A 132 4.80 4.58 -0.97
CA ALA A 132 6.23 4.85 -1.18
C ALA A 132 6.97 4.71 0.15
#